data_AF-A0A398CTJ1-F1
#
_entry.id   AF-A0A398CTJ1-F1
#
_cell.length_a   1.000
_cell.length_b   1.000
_cell.length_c   1.000
_cell.angle_alpha   90.00
_cell.angle_beta   90.00
_cell.angle_gamma   90.00
#
_symmetry.space_group_name_H-M   'P 1'
#
loop_
_entity.id
_entity.type
_entity.pdbx_description
1 polymer ?
#
loop_
_entity_poly.entity_id
_entity_poly.type
_entity_poly.pdbx_seq_one_letter_code
_entity_poly.pdbx_strand_id
1 'polypeptide(L)'
;MRIRELYDLIDIVAPFRLQEEYDNAGLIVGSMDDEVRGVLLCLDVTHETVEEADRVGANLILSHHPPIFRAIKKLDPIQHSALLAAIRMDMALLAVHTNFDAAPDGLNTFVVRQMGLTDLCILELHESERLYKVVTFIPPEFREQVLEAMFAAGAGHTGSYSHASFRATGTGGFVPDPGAHPFVGEENAMTSVAEDRVETIVSGRDLASVLKALRGAHPYEEPAVDVFEEHLPGGPVAGFGHMGRLPHVMDPEEFITFIKSFFALAVLPVAGTLPKAIERVAFCSGAGLSLLPAASRAGAQVLITGDVTYHEALDVSQGGGCVAIVDHYSSECFFAAAMEEALRSAAGDRELPPLHQSTIDYQPVRFW
;
A
#
# COMPACT_ATOMS: atom_id res chain seq x y z
N MET A 1 -22.38 -0.78 3.77
CA MET A 1 -21.40 -0.44 2.72
C MET A 1 -21.35 -1.57 1.70
N ARG A 2 -20.96 -1.30 0.45
CA ARG A 2 -20.74 -2.32 -0.59
C ARG A 2 -19.28 -2.74 -0.67
N ILE A 3 -19.00 -3.90 -1.28
CA ILE A 3 -17.61 -4.38 -1.48
C ILE A 3 -16.75 -3.33 -2.19
N ARG A 4 -17.26 -2.63 -3.22
CA ARG A 4 -16.51 -1.55 -3.89
C ARG A 4 -16.05 -0.46 -2.94
N GLU A 5 -16.89 -0.04 -2.00
CA GLU A 5 -16.56 1.04 -1.06
C GLU A 5 -15.44 0.59 -0.10
N LEU A 6 -15.45 -0.68 0.31
CA LEU A 6 -14.39 -1.27 1.11
C LEU A 6 -13.11 -1.50 0.28
N TYR A 7 -13.26 -1.92 -0.98
CA TYR A 7 -12.15 -2.09 -1.92
C TYR A 7 -11.41 -0.77 -2.13
N ASP A 8 -12.15 0.33 -2.36
CA ASP A 8 -11.56 1.67 -2.52
C ASP A 8 -10.84 2.12 -1.23
N LEU A 9 -11.36 1.75 -0.07
CA LEU A 9 -10.70 2.01 1.21
C LEU A 9 -9.40 1.21 1.38
N ILE A 10 -9.41 -0.07 0.97
CA ILE A 10 -8.22 -0.92 0.95
C ILE A 10 -7.19 -0.34 -0.03
N ASP A 11 -7.61 0.13 -1.20
CA ASP A 11 -6.71 0.71 -2.22
C ASP A 11 -6.03 2.01 -1.75
N ILE A 12 -6.59 2.70 -0.75
CA ILE A 12 -5.92 3.84 -0.10
C ILE A 12 -4.73 3.37 0.72
N VAL A 13 -4.91 2.33 1.56
CA VAL A 13 -3.89 1.86 2.51
C VAL A 13 -2.90 0.86 1.90
N ALA A 14 -3.37 0.03 0.98
CA ALA A 14 -2.63 -1.02 0.30
C ALA A 14 -2.96 -0.99 -1.20
N PRO A 15 -2.50 0.04 -1.94
CA PRO A 15 -2.89 0.21 -3.33
C PRO A 15 -2.63 -1.04 -4.17
N PHE A 16 -3.65 -1.56 -4.85
CA PHE A 16 -3.56 -2.82 -5.60
C PHE A 16 -2.56 -2.76 -6.77
N ARG A 17 -2.20 -1.55 -7.22
CA ARG A 17 -1.14 -1.35 -8.22
C ARG A 17 0.27 -1.68 -7.71
N LEU A 18 0.47 -1.79 -6.39
CA LEU A 18 1.74 -2.15 -5.77
C LEU A 18 1.97 -3.66 -5.72
N GLN A 19 1.01 -4.47 -6.16
CA GLN A 19 1.19 -5.91 -6.18
C GLN A 19 2.24 -6.31 -7.24
N GLU A 20 3.00 -7.36 -6.95
CA GLU A 20 3.95 -7.94 -7.89
C GLU A 20 3.25 -8.47 -9.17
N GLU A 21 3.97 -8.52 -10.29
CA GLU A 21 3.39 -8.98 -11.57
C GLU A 21 2.84 -10.42 -11.52
N TYR A 22 3.36 -11.25 -10.62
CA TYR A 22 2.93 -12.63 -10.43
C TYR A 22 1.80 -12.77 -9.41
N ASP A 23 1.45 -11.70 -8.69
CA ASP A 23 0.47 -11.72 -7.63
C ASP A 23 -0.98 -11.73 -8.18
N ASN A 24 -1.93 -11.99 -7.30
CA ASN A 24 -3.36 -11.98 -7.62
C ASN A 24 -4.16 -11.36 -6.47
N ALA A 25 -3.82 -10.12 -6.09
CA ALA A 25 -4.55 -9.34 -5.10
C ALA A 25 -5.80 -8.69 -5.71
N GLY A 26 -6.84 -8.50 -4.90
CA GLY A 26 -8.14 -7.94 -5.30
C GLY A 26 -9.30 -8.90 -5.04
N LEU A 27 -10.44 -8.64 -5.68
CA LEU A 27 -11.63 -9.48 -5.55
C LEU A 27 -11.46 -10.81 -6.31
N ILE A 28 -11.49 -11.93 -5.60
CA ILE A 28 -11.27 -13.28 -6.13
C ILE A 28 -12.60 -14.00 -6.40
N VAL A 29 -13.55 -13.89 -5.48
CA VAL A 29 -14.90 -14.48 -5.57
C VAL A 29 -15.91 -13.46 -5.07
N GLY A 30 -17.06 -13.35 -5.74
CA GLY A 30 -18.15 -12.43 -5.38
C GLY A 30 -18.32 -11.29 -6.39
N SER A 31 -19.01 -10.23 -5.98
CA SER A 31 -19.26 -9.04 -6.79
C SER A 31 -18.94 -7.75 -6.04
N MET A 32 -18.38 -6.77 -6.74
CA MET A 32 -18.12 -5.43 -6.19
C MET A 32 -19.40 -4.72 -5.70
N ASP A 33 -20.57 -5.14 -6.18
CA ASP A 33 -21.85 -4.55 -5.81
C ASP A 33 -22.52 -5.23 -4.60
N ASP A 34 -21.94 -6.31 -4.07
CA ASP A 34 -22.49 -7.03 -2.91
C ASP A 34 -22.43 -6.16 -1.65
N GLU A 35 -23.46 -6.25 -0.79
CA GLU A 35 -23.48 -5.59 0.51
C GLU A 35 -22.61 -6.35 1.52
N VAL A 36 -21.80 -5.62 2.28
CA VAL A 36 -20.95 -6.20 3.33
C VAL A 36 -21.69 -6.17 4.66
N ARG A 37 -21.99 -7.35 5.22
CA ARG A 37 -22.58 -7.56 6.55
C ARG A 37 -21.54 -7.68 7.65
N GLY A 38 -20.37 -8.20 7.30
CA GLY A 38 -19.22 -8.38 8.19
C GLY A 38 -18.03 -8.92 7.40
N VAL A 39 -16.84 -8.66 7.91
CA VAL A 39 -15.57 -9.06 7.27
C VAL A 39 -14.78 -9.95 8.23
N LEU A 40 -14.32 -11.11 7.75
CA LEU A 40 -13.33 -11.92 8.44
C LEU A 40 -11.94 -11.64 7.86
N LEU A 41 -11.03 -11.14 8.69
CA LEU A 41 -9.62 -10.91 8.37
C LEU A 41 -8.83 -12.20 8.66
N CYS A 42 -8.08 -12.71 7.68
CA CYS A 42 -7.32 -13.96 7.86
C CYS A 42 -6.01 -13.96 7.07
N LEU A 43 -5.08 -14.85 7.44
CA LEU A 43 -3.88 -15.07 6.63
C LEU A 43 -4.24 -15.89 5.39
N ASP A 44 -4.76 -17.10 5.61
CA ASP A 44 -5.11 -18.06 4.56
C ASP A 44 -6.61 -18.38 4.51
N VAL A 45 -7.10 -18.65 3.30
CA VAL A 45 -8.49 -19.10 3.08
C VAL A 45 -8.54 -20.61 3.02
N THR A 46 -8.93 -21.25 4.13
CA THR A 46 -9.22 -22.68 4.20
C THR A 46 -10.73 -22.93 4.25
N HIS A 47 -11.14 -24.20 4.22
CA HIS A 47 -12.55 -24.55 4.41
C HIS A 47 -13.05 -24.08 5.78
N GLU A 48 -12.23 -24.28 6.81
CA GLU A 48 -12.49 -23.88 8.19
C GLU A 48 -12.57 -22.35 8.32
N THR A 49 -11.78 -21.58 7.57
CA THR A 49 -11.92 -20.11 7.50
C THR A 49 -13.30 -19.72 6.97
N VAL A 50 -13.81 -20.40 5.94
CA VAL A 50 -15.13 -20.10 5.37
C VAL A 50 -16.25 -20.44 6.36
N GLU A 51 -16.16 -21.58 7.05
CA GLU A 51 -17.10 -21.94 8.11
C GLU A 51 -17.04 -20.95 9.29
N GLU A 52 -15.84 -20.46 9.65
CA GLU A 52 -15.69 -19.45 10.69
C GLU A 52 -16.35 -18.13 10.31
N ALA A 53 -16.15 -17.66 9.08
CA ALA A 53 -16.75 -16.43 8.57
C ALA A 53 -18.28 -16.48 8.68
N ASP A 54 -18.89 -17.59 8.27
CA ASP A 54 -20.34 -17.80 8.38
C ASP A 54 -20.82 -17.81 9.85
N ARG A 55 -20.09 -18.50 10.74
CA ARG A 55 -20.43 -18.53 12.18
C ARG A 55 -20.44 -17.16 12.83
N VAL A 56 -19.55 -16.25 12.42
CA VAL A 56 -19.49 -14.88 12.95
C VAL A 56 -20.42 -13.91 12.20
N GLY A 57 -21.14 -14.39 11.18
CA GLY A 57 -22.07 -13.59 10.38
C GLY A 57 -21.39 -12.70 9.32
N ALA A 58 -20.11 -12.92 9.06
CA ALA A 58 -19.40 -12.27 7.97
C ALA A 58 -19.82 -12.87 6.61
N ASN A 59 -19.78 -12.05 5.56
CA ASN A 59 -20.03 -12.49 4.19
C ASN A 59 -18.93 -12.09 3.21
N LEU A 60 -17.83 -11.56 3.76
CA LEU A 60 -16.60 -11.27 3.04
C LEU A 60 -15.43 -11.79 3.87
N ILE A 61 -14.53 -12.54 3.23
CA ILE A 61 -13.22 -12.89 3.78
C ILE A 61 -12.18 -12.00 3.10
N LEU A 62 -11.41 -11.28 3.92
CA LEU A 62 -10.28 -10.49 3.51
C LEU A 62 -9.00 -11.21 3.92
N SER A 63 -8.32 -11.84 2.96
CA SER A 63 -7.13 -12.65 3.22
C SER A 63 -5.84 -11.94 2.84
N HIS A 64 -4.74 -12.30 3.50
CA HIS A 64 -3.42 -11.93 3.02
C HIS A 64 -3.10 -12.72 1.74
N HIS A 65 -3.11 -14.04 1.83
CA HIS A 65 -2.78 -14.91 0.72
C HIS A 65 -3.97 -15.09 -0.22
N PRO A 66 -3.78 -14.90 -1.54
CA PRO A 66 -4.84 -15.14 -2.51
C PRO A 66 -5.08 -16.66 -2.65
N PRO A 67 -6.33 -17.14 -2.47
CA PRO A 67 -6.65 -18.57 -2.62
C PRO A 67 -6.53 -19.08 -4.06
N ILE A 68 -6.41 -18.17 -5.03
CA ILE A 68 -6.11 -18.47 -6.42
C ILE A 68 -4.79 -17.77 -6.76
N PHE A 69 -3.67 -18.48 -6.66
CA PHE A 69 -2.36 -17.94 -7.05
C PHE A 69 -1.95 -18.34 -8.48
N ARG A 70 -2.56 -19.40 -9.02
CA ARG A 70 -2.35 -19.87 -10.40
C ARG A 70 -3.68 -20.12 -11.07
N ALA A 71 -3.73 -19.91 -12.39
CA ALA A 71 -4.93 -20.13 -13.18
C ALA A 71 -5.49 -21.56 -13.00
N ILE A 72 -6.72 -21.66 -12.52
CA ILE A 72 -7.41 -22.94 -12.27
C ILE A 72 -8.12 -23.39 -13.54
N LYS A 73 -7.81 -24.60 -14.02
CA LYS A 73 -8.48 -25.20 -15.19
C LYS A 73 -9.72 -26.01 -14.81
N LYS A 74 -9.79 -26.53 -13.59
CA LYS A 74 -10.89 -27.36 -13.06
C LYS A 74 -10.98 -27.19 -11.55
N LEU A 75 -12.21 -27.09 -11.02
CA LEU A 75 -12.44 -27.08 -9.57
C LEU A 75 -12.53 -28.51 -9.05
N ASP A 76 -11.45 -28.94 -8.40
CA ASP A 76 -11.36 -30.18 -7.63
C ASP A 76 -11.89 -29.98 -6.19
N PRO A 77 -12.78 -30.86 -5.67
CA PRO A 77 -13.36 -30.74 -4.34
C PRO A 77 -12.38 -30.78 -3.16
N ILE A 78 -11.20 -31.37 -3.34
CA ILE A 78 -10.20 -31.49 -2.28
C ILE A 78 -9.26 -30.29 -2.33
N GLN A 79 -8.70 -30.00 -3.51
CA GLN A 79 -7.73 -28.91 -3.68
C GLN A 79 -8.38 -27.51 -3.59
N HIS A 80 -9.65 -27.40 -3.96
CA HIS A 80 -10.38 -26.13 -4.00
C HIS A 80 -11.56 -26.14 -3.02
N SER A 81 -11.45 -26.90 -1.93
CA SER A 81 -12.49 -27.06 -0.92
C SER A 81 -12.98 -25.72 -0.36
N ALA A 82 -12.06 -24.79 -0.10
CA ALA A 82 -12.36 -23.45 0.41
C ALA A 82 -13.11 -22.59 -0.63
N LEU A 83 -12.66 -22.57 -1.88
CA LEU A 83 -13.35 -21.84 -2.97
C LEU A 83 -14.76 -22.38 -3.20
N LEU A 84 -14.92 -23.71 -3.21
CA LEU A 84 -16.23 -24.35 -3.37
C LEU A 84 -17.14 -24.08 -2.18
N ALA A 85 -16.61 -24.05 -0.96
CA ALA A 85 -17.36 -23.65 0.23
C ALA A 85 -17.82 -22.20 0.11
N ALA A 86 -16.90 -21.28 -0.22
CA ALA A 86 -17.21 -19.86 -0.36
C ALA A 86 -18.33 -19.61 -1.39
N ILE A 87 -18.23 -20.23 -2.57
CA ILE A 87 -19.27 -20.13 -3.62
C ILE A 87 -20.62 -20.67 -3.15
N ARG A 88 -20.64 -21.81 -2.45
CA ARG A 88 -21.89 -22.44 -1.98
C ARG A 88 -22.55 -21.68 -0.84
N MET A 89 -21.75 -20.96 -0.06
CA MET A 89 -22.19 -20.21 1.12
C MET A 89 -22.39 -18.72 0.81
N ASP A 90 -22.29 -18.31 -0.45
CA ASP A 90 -22.43 -16.91 -0.88
C ASP A 90 -21.45 -15.97 -0.15
N MET A 91 -20.20 -16.43 -0.03
CA MET A 91 -19.10 -15.74 0.64
C MET A 91 -18.19 -15.09 -0.41
N ALA A 92 -17.99 -13.78 -0.30
CA ALA A 92 -17.00 -13.08 -1.11
C ALA A 92 -15.59 -13.31 -0.56
N LEU A 93 -14.60 -13.36 -1.46
CA LEU A 93 -13.18 -13.51 -1.13
C LEU A 93 -12.41 -12.35 -1.77
N LEU A 94 -11.67 -11.59 -0.96
CA LEU A 94 -10.81 -10.51 -1.41
C LEU A 94 -9.42 -10.71 -0.81
N ALA A 95 -8.37 -10.61 -1.63
CA ALA A 95 -6.99 -10.80 -1.20
C ALA A 95 -6.21 -9.49 -1.19
N VAL A 96 -5.33 -9.30 -0.20
CA VAL A 96 -4.40 -8.18 -0.09
C VAL A 96 -3.04 -8.74 0.33
N HIS A 97 -2.16 -8.91 -0.64
CA HIS A 97 -0.96 -9.72 -0.51
C HIS A 97 0.27 -8.82 -0.63
N THR A 98 1.03 -8.92 -1.72
CA THR A 98 2.29 -8.18 -1.90
C THR A 98 2.07 -6.66 -1.92
N ASN A 99 0.89 -6.19 -2.34
CA ASN A 99 0.53 -4.77 -2.26
C ASN A 99 0.48 -4.25 -0.81
N PHE A 100 0.13 -5.09 0.17
CA PHE A 100 0.17 -4.71 1.58
C PHE A 100 1.53 -4.94 2.20
N ASP A 101 2.33 -5.88 1.72
CA ASP A 101 3.73 -6.00 2.12
C ASP A 101 4.55 -4.78 1.70
N ALA A 102 4.25 -4.23 0.52
CA ALA A 102 4.91 -3.07 -0.07
C ALA A 102 4.35 -1.72 0.42
N ALA A 103 3.17 -1.69 1.02
CA ALA A 103 2.53 -0.45 1.42
C ALA A 103 3.35 0.29 2.51
N PRO A 104 3.40 1.65 2.49
CA PRO A 104 4.16 2.43 3.46
C PRO A 104 3.77 2.17 4.92
N ASP A 105 2.48 1.95 5.19
CA ASP A 105 1.94 1.55 6.49
C ASP A 105 1.41 0.10 6.46
N GLY A 106 2.09 -0.73 5.68
CA GLY A 106 1.74 -2.12 5.41
C GLY A 106 2.12 -3.13 6.49
N LEU A 107 2.05 -4.41 6.14
CA LEU A 107 2.35 -5.52 7.06
C LEU A 107 3.77 -5.40 7.64
N ASN A 108 4.77 -5.21 6.78
CA ASN A 108 6.16 -5.06 7.21
C ASN A 108 6.34 -3.90 8.19
N THR A 109 5.75 -2.75 7.87
CA THR A 109 5.79 -1.55 8.72
C THR A 109 5.14 -1.81 10.08
N PHE A 110 3.99 -2.47 10.09
CA PHE A 110 3.31 -2.85 11.32
C PHE A 110 4.21 -3.73 12.19
N VAL A 111 4.78 -4.80 11.65
CA VAL A 111 5.61 -5.74 12.41
C VAL A 111 6.87 -5.07 12.98
N VAL A 112 7.58 -4.25 12.18
CA VAL A 112 8.77 -3.55 12.70
C VAL A 112 8.45 -2.53 13.78
N ARG A 113 7.29 -1.86 13.71
CA ARG A 113 6.80 -0.97 14.78
C ARG A 113 6.49 -1.76 16.05
N GLN A 114 5.84 -2.92 15.94
CA GLN A 114 5.57 -3.79 17.08
C GLN A 114 6.85 -4.35 17.71
N MET A 115 7.89 -4.63 16.92
CA MET A 115 9.22 -4.99 17.42
C MET A 115 9.94 -3.81 18.12
N GLY A 116 9.40 -2.59 18.02
CA GLY A 116 10.01 -1.38 18.58
C GLY A 116 11.20 -0.86 17.79
N LEU A 117 11.31 -1.22 16.50
CA LEU A 117 12.39 -0.69 15.66
C LEU A 117 12.21 0.80 15.41
N THR A 118 13.31 1.54 15.46
CA THR A 118 13.37 2.98 15.17
C THR A 118 14.21 3.25 13.92
N ASP A 119 14.24 4.50 13.45
CA ASP A 119 15.01 4.93 12.27
C ASP A 119 14.75 4.07 11.02
N LEU A 120 13.46 3.82 10.74
CA LEU A 120 13.02 2.91 9.69
C LEU A 120 13.37 3.44 8.28
N CYS A 121 13.84 2.54 7.41
CA CYS A 121 13.92 2.77 5.98
C CYS A 121 13.52 1.53 5.17
N ILE A 122 12.87 1.74 4.03
CA ILE A 122 12.50 0.66 3.10
C ILE A 122 13.74 0.19 2.33
N LEU A 123 13.85 -1.12 2.11
CA LEU A 123 15.02 -1.75 1.49
C LEU A 123 14.96 -1.76 -0.04
N GLU A 124 13.83 -2.15 -0.61
CA GLU A 124 13.63 -2.20 -2.05
C GLU A 124 12.48 -1.27 -2.43
N LEU A 125 12.80 -0.13 -3.02
CA LEU A 125 11.82 0.87 -3.42
C LEU A 125 11.16 0.45 -4.73
N HIS A 126 9.84 0.27 -4.71
CA HIS A 126 9.04 -0.10 -5.87
C HIS A 126 8.41 1.11 -6.53
N GLU A 127 7.87 2.02 -5.72
CA GLU A 127 7.28 3.26 -6.20
C GLU A 127 7.57 4.40 -5.22
N SER A 128 8.12 5.50 -5.71
CA SER A 128 7.95 6.80 -5.04
C SER A 128 6.69 7.43 -5.62
N GLU A 129 5.75 7.82 -4.77
CA GLU A 129 4.56 8.55 -5.24
C GLU A 129 5.01 9.75 -6.11
N ARG A 130 4.64 9.71 -7.39
CA ARG A 130 4.96 10.80 -8.31
C ARG A 130 4.09 11.99 -7.94
N LEU A 131 4.74 13.12 -7.70
CA LEU A 131 4.06 14.37 -7.45
C LEU A 131 4.17 15.25 -8.68
N TYR A 132 3.11 15.99 -8.95
CA TYR A 132 3.03 16.91 -10.06
C TYR A 132 2.68 18.29 -9.55
N LYS A 133 3.35 19.30 -10.09
CA LYS A 133 2.94 20.70 -9.95
C LYS A 133 2.06 21.03 -11.14
N VAL A 134 0.78 21.24 -10.90
CA VAL A 134 -0.17 21.73 -11.92
C VAL A 134 -0.20 23.24 -11.85
N VAL A 135 0.06 23.89 -12.98
CA VAL A 135 0.02 25.35 -13.15
C VAL A 135 -1.03 25.70 -14.19
N THR A 136 -1.89 26.67 -13.88
CA THR A 136 -2.89 27.19 -14.82
C THR A 136 -3.09 28.68 -14.64
N PHE A 137 -3.79 29.31 -15.56
CA PHE A 137 -3.94 30.76 -15.66
C PHE A 137 -5.43 31.09 -15.75
N ILE A 138 -5.96 31.77 -14.74
CA ILE A 138 -7.41 31.92 -14.54
C ILE A 138 -7.75 33.40 -14.39
N PRO A 139 -8.82 33.92 -15.02
CA PRO A 139 -9.30 35.27 -14.73
C PRO A 139 -9.65 35.42 -13.23
N PRO A 140 -9.31 36.54 -12.58
CA PRO A 140 -9.47 36.71 -11.13
C PRO A 140 -10.89 36.42 -10.63
N GLU A 141 -11.93 36.72 -11.41
CA GLU A 141 -13.33 36.46 -11.04
C GLU A 141 -13.71 34.97 -10.97
N PHE A 142 -13.00 34.07 -11.66
CA PHE A 142 -13.29 32.63 -11.68
C PHE A 142 -12.33 31.80 -10.81
N ARG A 143 -11.29 32.44 -10.24
CA ARG A 143 -10.22 31.77 -9.50
C ARG A 143 -10.71 30.83 -8.41
N GLU A 144 -11.58 31.31 -7.51
CA GLU A 144 -12.02 30.50 -6.37
C GLU A 144 -12.84 29.28 -6.83
N GLN A 145 -13.72 29.45 -7.82
CA GLN A 145 -14.51 28.35 -8.39
C GLN A 145 -13.62 27.24 -8.97
N VAL A 146 -12.60 27.62 -9.75
CA VAL A 146 -11.69 26.64 -10.37
C VAL A 146 -10.86 25.93 -9.30
N LEU A 147 -10.36 26.67 -8.30
CA LEU A 147 -9.58 26.10 -7.20
C LEU A 147 -10.40 25.13 -6.35
N GLU A 148 -11.63 25.48 -5.98
CA GLU A 148 -12.53 24.59 -5.24
C GLU A 148 -12.78 23.28 -6.00
N ALA A 149 -12.99 23.35 -7.32
CA ALA A 149 -13.14 22.17 -8.16
C ALA A 149 -11.87 21.29 -8.19
N MET A 150 -10.69 21.91 -8.28
CA MET A 150 -9.41 21.19 -8.22
C MET A 150 -9.18 20.54 -6.85
N PHE A 151 -9.45 21.25 -5.76
CA PHE A 151 -9.28 20.73 -4.40
C PHE A 151 -10.24 19.58 -4.10
N ALA A 152 -11.51 19.71 -4.50
CA ALA A 152 -12.49 18.63 -4.39
C ALA A 152 -12.08 17.37 -5.20
N ALA A 153 -11.27 17.54 -6.25
CA ALA A 153 -10.75 16.47 -7.08
C ALA A 153 -9.42 15.88 -6.60
N GLY A 154 -8.84 16.37 -5.49
CA GLY A 154 -7.63 15.84 -4.86
C GLY A 154 -6.39 16.74 -4.93
N ALA A 155 -6.48 17.94 -5.51
CA ALA A 155 -5.34 18.86 -5.57
C ALA A 155 -5.02 19.48 -4.19
N GLY A 156 -3.78 19.92 -4.01
CA GLY A 156 -3.38 20.76 -2.86
C GLY A 156 -3.23 20.01 -1.54
N HIS A 157 -3.09 18.68 -1.58
CA HIS A 157 -2.77 17.87 -0.40
C HIS A 157 -1.26 17.68 -0.28
N THR A 158 -0.68 18.06 0.87
CA THR A 158 0.73 17.84 1.19
C THR A 158 0.91 17.64 2.69
N GLY A 159 1.36 16.45 3.08
CA GLY A 159 1.44 16.08 4.49
C GLY A 159 0.08 16.29 5.18
N SER A 160 0.06 17.04 6.28
CA SER A 160 -1.15 17.34 7.04
C SER A 160 -1.93 18.59 6.56
N TYR A 161 -1.60 19.13 5.39
CA TYR A 161 -2.23 20.33 4.84
C TYR A 161 -3.08 19.99 3.61
N SER A 162 -4.22 20.65 3.47
CA SER A 162 -5.10 20.57 2.29
C SER A 162 -5.29 21.95 1.67
N HIS A 163 -5.84 22.00 0.45
CA HIS A 163 -6.10 23.24 -0.28
C HIS A 163 -4.85 24.11 -0.53
N ALA A 164 -3.67 23.50 -0.51
CA ALA A 164 -2.40 24.18 -0.71
C ALA A 164 -2.28 24.66 -2.16
N SER A 165 -2.17 25.97 -2.35
CA SER A 165 -1.93 26.60 -3.65
C SER A 165 -1.09 27.86 -3.50
N PHE A 166 -0.37 28.21 -4.56
CA PHE A 166 0.28 29.51 -4.70
C PHE A 166 -0.36 30.26 -5.88
N ARG A 167 -0.46 31.58 -5.74
CA ARG A 167 -1.20 32.46 -6.66
C ARG A 167 -0.34 33.69 -6.95
N ALA A 168 -0.23 34.07 -8.22
CA ALA A 168 0.42 35.30 -8.64
C ALA A 168 -0.35 35.95 -9.80
N THR A 169 -0.72 37.21 -9.66
CA THR A 169 -1.38 37.96 -10.73
C THR A 169 -0.37 38.39 -11.79
N GLY A 170 -0.74 38.22 -13.05
CA GLY A 170 0.04 38.60 -14.22
C GLY A 170 -0.86 39.01 -15.38
N THR A 171 -0.25 39.12 -16.56
CA THR A 171 -0.95 39.46 -17.80
C THR A 171 -0.82 38.30 -18.78
N GLY A 172 -1.96 37.70 -19.14
CA GLY A 172 -2.07 36.74 -20.23
C GLY A 172 -2.17 37.45 -21.58
N GLY A 173 -1.63 36.85 -22.63
CA GLY A 173 -1.66 37.39 -23.98
C GLY A 173 -1.87 36.32 -25.04
N PHE A 174 -2.86 36.51 -25.91
CA PHE A 174 -3.19 35.57 -26.98
C PHE A 174 -3.82 36.27 -28.18
N VAL A 175 -3.79 35.60 -29.34
CA VAL A 175 -4.51 35.98 -30.56
C VAL A 175 -5.45 34.83 -30.90
N PRO A 176 -6.79 35.01 -30.85
CA PRO A 176 -7.71 33.95 -31.25
C PRO A 176 -7.61 33.71 -32.76
N ASP A 177 -7.45 32.44 -33.16
CA ASP A 177 -7.46 32.04 -34.57
C ASP A 177 -8.87 32.22 -35.19
N PRO A 178 -8.98 32.31 -36.53
CA PRO A 178 -10.28 32.36 -37.20
C PRO A 178 -11.16 31.15 -36.85
N GLY A 179 -12.39 31.40 -36.39
CA GLY A 179 -13.33 30.36 -35.96
C GLY A 179 -13.24 29.98 -34.48
N ALA A 180 -12.36 30.62 -33.71
CA ALA A 180 -12.33 30.47 -32.26
C ALA A 180 -13.51 31.21 -31.60
N HIS A 181 -13.99 30.70 -30.48
CA HIS A 181 -15.02 31.34 -29.66
C HIS A 181 -14.43 31.77 -28.31
N PRO A 182 -13.50 32.74 -28.29
CA PRO A 182 -12.81 33.11 -27.07
C PRO A 182 -13.79 33.71 -26.06
N PHE A 183 -13.59 33.38 -24.79
CA PHE A 183 -14.36 33.97 -23.69
C PHE A 183 -14.17 35.50 -23.61
N VAL A 184 -12.96 35.99 -23.93
CA VAL A 184 -12.61 37.41 -24.05
C VAL A 184 -11.70 37.61 -25.26
N GLY A 185 -11.88 38.69 -26.00
CA GLY A 185 -11.05 39.06 -27.16
C GLY A 185 -11.79 38.97 -28.49
N GLU A 186 -11.15 39.46 -29.55
CA GLU A 186 -11.65 39.41 -30.93
C GLU A 186 -10.73 38.55 -31.81
N GLU A 187 -11.31 37.85 -32.79
CA GLU A 187 -10.54 37.03 -33.74
C GLU A 187 -9.45 37.84 -34.45
N ASN A 188 -8.26 37.25 -34.59
CA ASN A 188 -7.08 37.85 -35.22
C ASN A 188 -6.57 39.15 -34.56
N ALA A 189 -6.99 39.46 -33.33
CA ALA A 189 -6.51 40.60 -32.59
C ALA A 189 -5.76 40.18 -31.31
N MET A 190 -4.62 40.81 -31.04
CA MET A 190 -3.90 40.61 -29.79
C MET A 190 -4.78 41.04 -28.61
N THR A 191 -5.09 40.08 -27.76
CA THR A 191 -5.85 40.28 -26.54
C THR A 191 -4.89 40.19 -25.36
N SER A 192 -5.06 41.09 -24.38
CA SER A 192 -4.30 41.06 -23.13
C SER A 192 -5.26 41.18 -21.96
N VAL A 193 -5.16 40.25 -21.02
CA VAL A 193 -6.09 40.12 -19.90
C VAL A 193 -5.31 39.91 -18.60
N ALA A 194 -5.86 40.42 -17.49
CA ALA A 194 -5.33 40.12 -16.17
C ALA A 194 -5.69 38.67 -15.81
N GLU A 195 -4.71 37.89 -15.39
CA GLU A 195 -4.89 36.48 -15.01
C GLU A 195 -4.11 36.18 -13.73
N ASP A 196 -4.63 35.28 -12.92
CA ASP A 196 -3.90 34.68 -11.83
C ASP A 196 -3.25 33.39 -12.30
N ARG A 197 -1.92 33.36 -12.29
CA ARG A 197 -1.15 32.12 -12.33
C ARG A 197 -1.35 31.40 -11.02
N VAL A 198 -2.05 30.27 -11.08
CA VAL A 198 -2.33 29.40 -9.94
C VAL A 198 -1.50 28.14 -10.09
N GLU A 199 -0.87 27.72 -9.00
CA GLU A 199 -0.12 26.48 -8.96
C GLU A 199 -0.45 25.68 -7.71
N THR A 200 -0.57 24.36 -7.86
CA THR A 200 -0.88 23.43 -6.77
C THR A 200 -0.22 22.09 -7.02
N ILE A 201 0.02 21.35 -5.95
CA ILE A 201 0.61 20.01 -5.99
C ILE A 201 -0.50 18.98 -6.14
N VAL A 202 -0.24 17.93 -6.91
CA VAL A 202 -1.21 16.88 -7.23
C VAL A 202 -0.48 15.55 -7.23
N SER A 203 -1.08 14.53 -6.62
CA SER A 203 -0.55 13.16 -6.70
C SER A 203 -0.72 12.61 -8.12
N GLY A 204 0.12 11.66 -8.53
CA GLY A 204 -0.08 10.97 -9.80
C GLY A 204 -1.43 10.25 -9.91
N ARG A 205 -2.01 9.85 -8.77
CA ARG A 205 -3.34 9.22 -8.70
C ARG A 205 -4.45 10.19 -9.07
N ASP A 206 -4.36 11.42 -8.56
CA ASP A 206 -5.40 12.45 -8.71
C ASP A 206 -5.19 13.33 -9.95
N LEU A 207 -4.07 13.18 -10.67
CA LEU A 207 -3.75 14.08 -11.79
C LEU A 207 -4.86 14.09 -12.85
N ALA A 208 -5.38 12.92 -13.24
CA ALA A 208 -6.42 12.83 -14.27
C ALA A 208 -7.75 13.45 -13.81
N SER A 209 -8.18 13.21 -12.56
CA SER A 209 -9.40 13.77 -11.99
C SER A 209 -9.29 15.29 -11.83
N VAL A 210 -8.16 15.78 -11.33
CA VAL A 210 -7.88 17.21 -11.16
C VAL A 210 -7.87 17.94 -12.50
N LEU A 211 -7.20 17.40 -13.52
CA LEU A 211 -7.19 18.03 -14.86
C LEU A 211 -8.59 18.07 -15.49
N LYS A 212 -9.41 17.04 -15.26
CA LYS A 212 -10.80 17.03 -15.70
C LYS A 212 -11.63 18.06 -14.97
N ALA A 213 -11.50 18.16 -13.64
CA ALA A 213 -12.22 19.13 -12.82
C ALA A 213 -11.83 20.58 -13.16
N LEU A 214 -10.53 20.84 -13.35
CA LEU A 214 -10.01 22.13 -13.81
C LEU A 214 -10.68 22.53 -15.13
N ARG A 215 -10.60 21.70 -16.17
CA ARG A 215 -11.18 22.01 -17.49
C ARG A 215 -12.69 22.22 -17.43
N GLY A 216 -13.40 21.45 -16.60
CA GLY A 216 -14.85 21.59 -16.45
C GLY A 216 -15.30 22.85 -15.70
N ALA A 217 -14.47 23.39 -14.81
CA ALA A 217 -14.76 24.59 -14.04
C ALA A 217 -14.22 25.88 -14.67
N HIS A 218 -13.29 25.78 -15.63
CA HIS A 218 -12.62 26.91 -16.24
C HIS A 218 -13.54 27.71 -17.19
N PRO A 219 -13.49 29.06 -17.22
CA PRO A 219 -14.32 29.86 -18.12
C PRO A 219 -13.91 29.77 -19.60
N TYR A 220 -12.65 29.46 -19.88
CA TYR A 220 -12.13 29.28 -21.24
C TYR A 220 -12.45 27.89 -21.77
N GLU A 221 -12.74 27.81 -23.07
CA GLU A 221 -12.95 26.54 -23.78
C GLU A 221 -11.71 25.62 -23.70
N GLU A 222 -10.53 26.20 -23.91
CA GLU A 222 -9.25 25.49 -23.84
C GLU A 222 -8.30 26.22 -22.87
N PRO A 223 -8.31 25.88 -21.56
CA PRO A 223 -7.40 26.48 -20.60
C PRO A 223 -5.95 26.07 -20.82
N ALA A 224 -5.04 27.03 -20.68
CA ALA A 224 -3.61 26.74 -20.60
C ALA A 224 -3.31 26.02 -19.26
N VAL A 225 -2.69 24.84 -19.37
CA VAL A 225 -2.29 24.03 -18.22
C VAL A 225 -0.89 23.47 -18.45
N ASP A 226 0.02 23.76 -17.53
CA ASP A 226 1.34 23.14 -17.47
C ASP A 226 1.37 22.11 -16.33
N VAL A 227 2.01 20.97 -16.59
CA VAL A 227 2.19 19.89 -15.59
C VAL A 227 3.68 19.59 -15.49
N PHE A 228 4.26 19.86 -14.32
CA PHE A 228 5.67 19.58 -14.03
C PHE A 228 5.77 18.38 -13.10
N GLU A 229 6.58 17.38 -13.44
CA GLU A 229 6.88 16.25 -12.56
C GLU A 229 7.91 16.68 -11.51
N GLU A 230 7.51 16.61 -10.24
CA GLU A 230 8.33 16.97 -9.09
C GLU A 230 9.19 15.78 -8.67
N HIS A 231 10.50 16.02 -8.55
CA HIS A 231 11.47 15.03 -8.09
C HIS A 231 11.87 15.36 -6.65
N LEU A 232 10.92 15.19 -5.72
CA LEU A 232 11.15 15.47 -4.30
C LEU A 232 11.81 14.27 -3.60
N PRO A 233 12.95 14.46 -2.91
CA PRO A 233 13.49 13.42 -2.04
C PRO A 233 12.59 13.23 -0.81
N GLY A 234 12.22 11.98 -0.50
CA GLY A 234 11.55 11.63 0.77
C GLY A 234 10.02 11.62 0.76
N GLY A 235 9.36 11.53 -0.40
CA GLY A 235 7.93 11.18 -0.46
C GLY A 235 7.65 9.79 0.14
N PRO A 236 6.40 9.44 0.47
CA PRO A 236 6.05 8.09 0.90
C PRO A 236 6.53 7.11 -0.17
N VAL A 237 7.43 6.22 0.23
CA VAL A 237 7.96 5.19 -0.68
C VAL A 237 7.23 3.91 -0.36
N ALA A 238 6.71 3.25 -1.38
CA ALA A 238 6.24 1.89 -1.28
C ALA A 238 7.38 0.94 -1.68
N GLY A 239 7.46 -0.19 -1.02
CA GLY A 239 8.50 -1.16 -1.27
C GLY A 239 8.62 -2.22 -0.20
N PHE A 240 9.45 -3.22 -0.49
CA PHE A 240 9.57 -4.41 0.35
C PHE A 240 10.67 -4.28 1.39
N GLY A 241 10.36 -4.82 2.57
CA GLY A 241 11.26 -4.95 3.69
C GLY A 241 11.68 -3.61 4.32
N HIS A 242 11.98 -3.67 5.61
CA HIS A 242 12.37 -2.52 6.40
C HIS A 242 13.70 -2.78 7.10
N MET A 243 14.57 -1.80 7.14
CA MET A 243 15.70 -1.75 8.07
C MET A 243 15.41 -0.76 9.18
N GLY A 244 15.82 -1.07 10.39
CA GLY A 244 15.73 -0.17 11.53
C GLY A 244 16.71 -0.53 12.62
N ARG A 245 16.66 0.23 13.70
CA ARG A 245 17.45 0.03 14.92
C ARG A 245 16.62 -0.61 16.01
N LEU A 246 17.17 -1.64 16.65
CA LEU A 246 16.64 -2.22 17.88
C LEU A 246 16.62 -1.15 18.99
N PRO A 247 15.74 -1.29 20.01
CA PRO A 247 15.63 -0.35 21.13
C PRO A 247 16.96 -0.09 21.85
N HIS A 248 17.82 -1.11 21.91
CA HIS A 248 19.19 -1.04 22.39
C HIS A 248 20.05 -2.09 21.69
N VAL A 249 21.37 -1.97 21.81
CA VAL A 249 22.32 -2.95 21.27
C VAL A 249 22.19 -4.26 22.05
N MET A 250 21.90 -5.35 21.35
CA MET A 250 21.77 -6.70 21.91
C MET A 250 23.00 -7.54 21.57
N ASP A 251 23.37 -8.44 22.47
CA ASP A 251 24.27 -9.54 22.13
C ASP A 251 23.50 -10.70 21.44
N PRO A 252 24.18 -11.73 20.91
CA PRO A 252 23.50 -12.83 20.22
C PRO A 252 22.45 -13.57 21.06
N GLU A 253 22.67 -13.78 22.36
CA GLU A 253 21.77 -14.56 23.21
C GLU A 253 20.51 -13.75 23.54
N GLU A 254 20.68 -12.47 23.82
CA GLU A 254 19.59 -11.52 24.00
C GLU A 254 18.77 -11.38 22.72
N PHE A 255 19.41 -11.22 21.56
CA PHE A 255 18.72 -11.10 20.27
C PHE A 255 17.89 -12.36 19.94
N ILE A 256 18.46 -13.55 20.13
CA ILE A 256 17.72 -14.81 19.92
C ILE A 256 16.51 -14.87 20.85
N THR A 257 16.68 -14.50 22.13
CA THR A 257 15.60 -14.51 23.12
C THR A 257 14.50 -13.52 22.74
N PHE A 258 14.88 -12.32 22.28
CA PHE A 258 13.97 -11.30 21.81
C PHE A 258 13.14 -11.78 20.62
N ILE A 259 13.78 -12.25 19.54
CA ILE A 259 13.08 -12.72 18.33
C ILE A 259 12.18 -13.92 18.64
N LYS A 260 12.65 -14.89 19.43
CA LYS A 260 11.83 -16.04 19.84
C LYS A 260 10.63 -15.63 20.66
N SER A 261 10.78 -14.65 21.56
CA SER A 261 9.67 -14.18 22.39
C SER A 261 8.66 -13.40 21.55
N PHE A 262 9.12 -12.55 20.65
CA PHE A 262 8.28 -11.72 19.79
C PHE A 262 7.43 -12.57 18.83
N PHE A 263 8.04 -13.54 18.14
CA PHE A 263 7.36 -14.43 17.19
C PHE A 263 6.85 -15.74 17.81
N ALA A 264 6.92 -15.89 19.14
CA ALA A 264 6.53 -17.10 19.87
C ALA A 264 7.19 -18.41 19.37
N LEU A 265 8.48 -18.37 19.03
CA LEU A 265 9.22 -19.48 18.41
C LEU A 265 9.89 -20.39 19.45
N ALA A 266 9.79 -21.70 19.22
CA ALA A 266 10.54 -22.70 19.99
C ALA A 266 12.04 -22.70 19.65
N VAL A 267 12.38 -22.54 18.36
CA VAL A 267 13.74 -22.54 17.81
C VAL A 267 13.87 -21.40 16.80
N LEU A 268 15.03 -20.77 16.73
CA LEU A 268 15.36 -19.77 15.71
C LEU A 268 16.56 -20.27 14.89
N PRO A 269 16.34 -20.84 13.70
CA PRO A 269 17.42 -21.13 12.76
C PRO A 269 18.11 -19.85 12.31
N VAL A 270 19.44 -19.91 12.15
CA VAL A 270 20.25 -18.79 11.64
C VAL A 270 21.17 -19.29 10.55
N ALA A 271 21.16 -18.61 9.41
CA ALA A 271 22.17 -18.76 8.36
C ALA A 271 23.27 -17.70 8.56
N GLY A 272 24.54 -18.10 8.48
CA GLY A 272 25.69 -17.25 8.81
C GLY A 272 26.02 -17.23 10.31
N THR A 273 26.73 -16.18 10.74
CA THR A 273 27.16 -16.01 12.14
C THR A 273 26.59 -14.73 12.70
N LEU A 274 25.88 -14.82 13.84
CA LEU A 274 25.36 -13.64 14.52
C LEU A 274 26.52 -12.71 14.95
N PRO A 275 26.43 -11.40 14.67
CA PRO A 275 27.39 -10.41 15.16
C PRO A 275 27.40 -10.33 16.69
N LYS A 276 28.56 -9.99 17.29
CA LYS A 276 28.68 -9.83 18.75
C LYS A 276 27.82 -8.72 19.35
N ALA A 277 27.44 -7.74 18.53
CA ALA A 277 26.64 -6.59 18.90
C ALA A 277 25.68 -6.30 17.74
N ILE A 278 24.38 -6.42 18.00
CA ILE A 278 23.30 -6.32 17.03
C ILE A 278 22.46 -5.10 17.40
N GLU A 279 22.36 -4.16 16.49
CA GLU A 279 21.61 -2.92 16.64
C GLU A 279 20.75 -2.67 15.41
N ARG A 280 21.33 -2.82 14.21
CA ARG A 280 20.66 -2.57 12.94
C ARG A 280 20.20 -3.89 12.35
N VAL A 281 18.89 -4.05 12.21
CA VAL A 281 18.29 -5.27 11.65
C VAL A 281 17.39 -4.91 10.48
N ALA A 282 17.32 -5.83 9.52
CA ALA A 282 16.35 -5.79 8.44
C ALA A 282 15.26 -6.82 8.71
N PHE A 283 14.04 -6.54 8.28
CA PHE A 283 12.90 -7.45 8.37
C PHE A 283 12.13 -7.46 7.04
N CYS A 284 11.71 -8.65 6.62
CA CYS A 284 10.73 -8.85 5.57
C CYS A 284 9.87 -10.06 5.93
N SER A 285 8.56 -9.87 6.00
CA SER A 285 7.57 -10.95 6.08
C SER A 285 7.73 -11.94 4.93
N GLY A 286 7.32 -13.19 5.17
CA GLY A 286 7.32 -14.24 4.14
C GLY A 286 8.70 -14.55 3.58
N ALA A 287 8.78 -14.69 2.27
CA ALA A 287 9.99 -15.09 1.54
C ALA A 287 10.83 -13.88 1.08
N GLY A 288 11.57 -13.26 2.00
CA GLY A 288 12.28 -11.98 1.76
C GLY A 288 13.80 -12.08 1.54
N LEU A 289 14.36 -13.26 1.29
CA LEU A 289 15.82 -13.42 1.20
C LEU A 289 16.46 -12.60 0.07
N SER A 290 15.73 -12.38 -1.03
CA SER A 290 16.16 -11.54 -2.16
C SER A 290 16.59 -10.14 -1.73
N LEU A 291 16.10 -9.65 -0.58
CA LEU A 291 16.43 -8.34 -0.01
C LEU A 291 17.77 -8.30 0.73
N LEU A 292 18.43 -9.44 0.98
CA LEU A 292 19.69 -9.49 1.72
C LEU A 292 20.79 -8.55 1.16
N PRO A 293 20.98 -8.42 -0.17
CA PRO A 293 21.92 -7.44 -0.72
C PRO A 293 21.53 -5.99 -0.42
N ALA A 294 20.23 -5.66 -0.46
CA ALA A 294 19.74 -4.32 -0.12
C ALA A 294 19.90 -4.02 1.37
N ALA A 295 19.53 -4.97 2.23
CA ALA A 295 19.76 -4.92 3.67
C ALA A 295 21.24 -4.69 4.01
N SER A 296 22.13 -5.41 3.34
CA SER A 296 23.58 -5.28 3.55
C SER A 296 24.09 -3.89 3.14
N ARG A 297 23.62 -3.34 2.02
CA ARG A 297 23.95 -1.97 1.58
C ARG A 297 23.41 -0.91 2.53
N ALA A 298 22.24 -1.13 3.12
CA ALA A 298 21.64 -0.28 4.15
C ALA A 298 22.35 -0.39 5.52
N GLY A 299 23.29 -1.34 5.66
CA GLY A 299 24.06 -1.54 6.89
C GLY A 299 23.37 -2.40 7.94
N ALA A 300 22.34 -3.17 7.55
CA ALA A 300 21.74 -4.17 8.42
C ALA A 300 22.78 -5.26 8.76
N GLN A 301 22.76 -5.69 10.01
CA GLN A 301 23.66 -6.69 10.55
C GLN A 301 23.05 -8.09 10.50
N VAL A 302 21.72 -8.17 10.54
CA VAL A 302 20.94 -9.40 10.43
C VAL A 302 19.69 -9.08 9.61
N LEU A 303 19.34 -9.93 8.64
CA LEU A 303 18.02 -9.93 8.00
C LEU A 303 17.13 -10.97 8.70
N ILE A 304 15.90 -10.59 9.05
CA ILE A 304 14.88 -11.46 9.64
C ILE A 304 13.84 -11.72 8.55
N THR A 305 13.68 -12.98 8.14
CA THR A 305 12.72 -13.36 7.09
C THR A 305 12.45 -14.86 7.11
N GLY A 306 11.48 -15.34 6.33
CA GLY A 306 11.14 -16.75 6.20
C GLY A 306 11.58 -17.40 4.90
N ASP A 307 11.15 -18.66 4.73
CA ASP A 307 11.29 -19.49 3.53
C ASP A 307 12.69 -19.60 2.92
N VAL A 308 13.72 -19.49 3.75
CA VAL A 308 15.11 -19.69 3.33
C VAL A 308 15.39 -21.18 3.11
N THR A 309 15.67 -21.56 1.87
CA THR A 309 16.04 -22.93 1.51
C THR A 309 17.47 -23.27 1.97
N TYR A 310 17.81 -24.57 1.94
CA TYR A 310 19.15 -25.02 2.32
C TYR A 310 20.28 -24.37 1.51
N HIS A 311 20.13 -24.30 0.19
CA HIS A 311 21.17 -23.76 -0.70
C HIS A 311 21.34 -22.25 -0.49
N GLU A 312 20.24 -21.56 -0.32
CA GLU A 312 20.22 -20.15 0.07
C GLU A 312 20.93 -19.91 1.40
N ALA A 313 20.63 -20.69 2.44
CA ALA A 313 21.30 -20.58 3.74
C ALA A 313 22.80 -20.85 3.65
N LEU A 314 23.22 -21.79 2.79
CA LEU A 314 24.63 -22.06 2.51
C LEU A 314 25.29 -20.85 1.84
N ASP A 315 24.66 -20.26 0.84
CA ASP A 315 25.16 -19.08 0.12
C ASP A 315 25.30 -17.87 1.05
N VAL A 316 24.30 -17.62 1.92
CA VAL A 316 24.37 -16.60 2.98
C VAL A 316 25.60 -16.81 3.85
N SER A 317 25.79 -18.06 4.32
CA SER A 317 26.88 -18.40 5.25
C SER A 317 28.26 -18.25 4.60
N GLN A 318 28.40 -18.58 3.32
CA GLN A 318 29.66 -18.41 2.57
C GLN A 318 29.91 -16.95 2.17
N GLY A 319 28.84 -16.18 1.90
CA GLY A 319 28.91 -14.77 1.50
C GLY A 319 29.16 -13.79 2.65
N GLY A 320 29.19 -14.28 3.90
CA GLY A 320 29.36 -13.44 5.09
C GLY A 320 28.11 -12.66 5.49
N GLY A 321 26.94 -13.04 4.97
CA GLY A 321 25.65 -12.52 5.41
C GLY A 321 25.19 -13.16 6.73
N CYS A 322 24.14 -12.61 7.32
CA CYS A 322 23.48 -13.21 8.47
C CYS A 322 21.96 -13.07 8.33
N VAL A 323 21.26 -14.20 8.41
CA VAL A 323 19.81 -14.28 8.31
C VAL A 323 19.23 -15.06 9.49
N ALA A 324 18.32 -14.45 10.25
CA ALA A 324 17.50 -15.11 11.24
C ALA A 324 16.21 -15.58 10.57
N ILE A 325 15.98 -16.90 10.57
CA ILE A 325 14.91 -17.53 9.78
C ILE A 325 13.69 -17.71 10.68
N VAL A 326 12.66 -16.88 10.49
CA VAL A 326 11.35 -16.98 11.14
C VAL A 326 10.42 -17.68 10.16
N ASP A 327 9.66 -18.68 10.58
CA ASP A 327 8.77 -19.36 9.64
C ASP A 327 7.71 -18.39 9.06
N HIS A 328 7.26 -18.69 7.84
CA HIS A 328 6.39 -17.82 7.04
C HIS A 328 5.16 -17.36 7.83
N TYR A 329 4.43 -18.31 8.42
CA TYR A 329 3.25 -18.04 9.23
C TYR A 329 3.57 -17.09 10.39
N SER A 330 4.60 -17.37 11.18
CA SER A 330 4.96 -16.54 12.34
C SER A 330 5.35 -15.12 11.92
N SER A 331 5.94 -14.94 10.74
CA SER A 331 6.31 -13.61 10.24
C SER A 331 5.11 -12.76 9.79
N GLU A 332 3.98 -13.40 9.45
CA GLU A 332 2.82 -12.76 8.82
C GLU A 332 1.53 -12.86 9.63
N CYS A 333 1.49 -13.63 10.72
CA CYS A 333 0.30 -13.83 11.55
C CYS A 333 -0.28 -12.51 12.13
N PHE A 334 0.48 -11.42 12.02
CA PHE A 334 0.07 -10.05 12.34
C PHE A 334 -0.89 -9.43 11.31
N PHE A 335 -1.10 -10.04 10.14
CA PHE A 335 -1.90 -9.48 9.05
C PHE A 335 -3.28 -9.00 9.50
N ALA A 336 -4.03 -9.82 10.24
CA ALA A 336 -5.39 -9.47 10.65
C ALA A 336 -5.41 -8.20 11.53
N ALA A 337 -4.47 -8.10 12.48
CA ALA A 337 -4.34 -6.92 13.33
C ALA A 337 -3.85 -5.69 12.54
N ALA A 338 -2.87 -5.87 11.65
CA ALA A 338 -2.32 -4.80 10.82
C ALA A 338 -3.37 -4.23 9.86
N MET A 339 -4.14 -5.08 9.19
CA MET A 339 -5.20 -4.69 8.27
C MET A 339 -6.36 -4.02 9.01
N GLU A 340 -6.74 -4.51 10.20
CA GLU A 340 -7.74 -3.85 11.02
C GLU A 340 -7.32 -2.42 11.42
N GLU A 341 -6.08 -2.24 11.88
CA GLU A 341 -5.55 -0.92 12.24
C GLU A 341 -5.54 0.01 11.01
N ALA A 342 -5.07 -0.47 9.86
CA ALA A 342 -5.02 0.28 8.62
C ALA A 342 -6.41 0.72 8.14
N LEU A 343 -7.38 -0.21 8.12
CA LEU A 343 -8.75 0.08 7.70
C LEU A 343 -9.43 1.09 8.63
N ARG A 344 -9.27 0.94 9.95
CA ARG A 344 -9.84 1.88 10.92
C ARG A 344 -9.23 3.27 10.79
N SER A 345 -7.91 3.35 10.59
CA SER A 345 -7.20 4.61 10.35
C SER A 345 -7.71 5.31 9.10
N ALA A 346 -7.81 4.59 7.97
CA ALA A 346 -8.25 5.16 6.71
C ALA A 346 -9.75 5.50 6.67
N ALA A 347 -10.59 4.76 7.40
CA ALA A 347 -12.03 5.03 7.46
C ALA A 347 -12.35 6.36 8.16
N GLY A 348 -11.53 6.77 9.14
CA GLY A 348 -11.81 7.93 9.98
C GLY A 348 -13.16 7.78 10.68
N ASP A 349 -14.09 8.71 10.42
CA ASP A 349 -15.44 8.69 11.00
C ASP A 349 -16.44 7.79 10.22
N ARG A 350 -16.02 7.19 9.09
CA ARG A 350 -16.90 6.32 8.29
C ARG A 350 -17.16 5.02 9.06
N GLU A 351 -18.43 4.63 9.11
CA GLU A 351 -18.83 3.37 9.75
C GLU A 351 -18.36 2.17 8.91
N LEU A 352 -17.47 1.37 9.50
CA LEU A 352 -17.03 0.10 8.93
C LEU A 352 -17.99 -1.03 9.32
N PRO A 353 -18.17 -2.05 8.46
CA PRO A 353 -18.82 -3.28 8.86
C PRO A 353 -18.05 -3.94 10.01
N PRO A 354 -18.71 -4.82 10.80
CA PRO A 354 -18.02 -5.62 11.81
C PRO A 354 -16.78 -6.31 11.23
N LEU A 355 -15.62 -6.03 11.82
CA LEU A 355 -14.35 -6.68 11.50
C LEU A 355 -14.10 -7.77 12.53
N HIS A 356 -13.86 -8.98 12.06
CA HIS A 356 -13.53 -10.15 12.86
C HIS A 356 -12.13 -10.62 12.47
N GLN A 357 -11.31 -11.00 13.43
CA GLN A 357 -10.03 -11.66 13.16
C GLN A 357 -10.21 -13.17 13.28
N SER A 358 -9.72 -13.91 12.28
CA SER A 358 -9.75 -15.37 12.29
C SER A 358 -9.00 -15.93 13.50
N THR A 359 -9.53 -17.00 14.08
CA THR A 359 -8.87 -17.76 15.16
C THR A 359 -8.28 -19.09 14.69
N ILE A 360 -8.36 -19.37 13.39
CA ILE A 360 -7.83 -20.59 12.78
C ILE A 360 -6.30 -20.56 12.82
N ASP A 361 -5.72 -21.69 13.24
CA ASP A 361 -4.28 -21.92 13.19
C ASP A 361 -3.88 -22.37 11.78
N TYR A 362 -3.28 -21.47 11.02
CA TYR A 362 -2.84 -21.73 9.66
C TYR A 362 -1.47 -22.41 9.57
N GLN A 363 -0.74 -22.56 10.68
CA GLN A 363 0.61 -23.11 10.67
C GLN A 363 0.61 -24.58 10.20
N PRO A 364 1.20 -24.90 9.04
CA PRO A 364 1.25 -26.27 8.55
C PRO A 364 2.39 -27.08 9.16
N VAL A 365 3.40 -26.43 9.75
CA VAL A 365 4.60 -27.07 10.32
C VAL A 365 4.52 -27.13 11.84
N ARG A 366 4.72 -28.32 12.42
CA ARG A 366 4.73 -28.54 13.88
C ARG A 366 6.13 -28.85 14.37
N PHE A 367 6.53 -28.17 15.45
CA PHE A 367 7.79 -28.37 16.15
C PHE A 367 7.53 -29.21 17.41
N TRP A 368 8.31 -30.26 17.61
CA TRP A 368 8.14 -31.24 18.70
C TRP A 368 9.39 -31.36 19.56
#